data_AF-M3FJK3-F1
#
_entry.id   AF-M3FJK3-F1
#
_cell.length_a   1.000
_cell.length_b   1.000
_cell.length_c   1.000
_cell.angle_alpha   90.00
_cell.angle_beta   90.00
_cell.angle_gamma   90.00
#
_symmetry.space_group_name_H-M   'P 1'
#
loop_
_entity.id
_entity.type
_entity.pdbx_description
1 polymer ?
#
loop_
_entity_poly.entity_id
_entity_poly.type
_entity_poly.pdbx_seq_one_letter_code
_entity_poly.pdbx_strand_id
1 'polypeptide(L)'
;MELLPMDIGPLNPVVAELVVAALLFALVFLFFVRLVPRVQRVLDEREAATKGTEAQAEALREEIRIKRAEVARTLAEARHEAARIRQRAHEEGAALIAEARADAHRESTTLLTEGRARLGADRARAEAELGVHVFALASDLAGRIIGEPVEVEVQPRP
;
A
#
# COMPACT_ATOMS: atom_id res chain seq x y z
N MET A 1 -60.00 55.60 -59.06
CA MET A 1 -61.27 55.13 -58.47
C MET A 1 -61.07 55.13 -56.97
N GLU A 2 -61.67 56.09 -56.28
CA GLU A 2 -61.63 56.21 -54.82
C GLU A 2 -62.49 55.08 -54.22
N LEU A 3 -61.96 54.38 -53.21
CA LEU A 3 -62.56 53.14 -52.68
C LEU A 3 -63.62 53.36 -51.59
N LEU A 4 -63.71 54.57 -51.02
CA LEU A 4 -64.62 54.89 -49.92
C LEU A 4 -65.41 56.18 -50.20
N PRO A 5 -66.75 56.19 -50.11
CA PRO A 5 -67.59 57.37 -50.32
C PRO A 5 -67.71 58.22 -49.04
N MET A 6 -66.58 58.59 -48.44
CA MET A 6 -66.49 59.60 -47.38
C MET A 6 -65.22 60.43 -47.62
N ASP A 7 -65.36 61.76 -47.62
CA ASP A 7 -64.26 62.69 -47.87
C ASP A 7 -63.36 62.77 -46.63
N ILE A 8 -62.33 61.91 -46.59
CA ILE A 8 -61.32 61.87 -45.53
C ILE A 8 -60.05 62.64 -45.96
N GLY A 9 -60.18 63.74 -46.70
CA GLY A 9 -59.03 64.58 -47.08
C GLY A 9 -57.85 63.79 -47.68
N PRO A 10 -56.58 64.18 -47.44
CA PRO A 10 -55.40 63.52 -48.02
C PRO A 10 -55.14 62.07 -47.53
N LEU A 11 -56.07 61.47 -46.77
CA LEU A 11 -55.98 60.11 -46.24
C LEU A 11 -56.84 59.10 -47.01
N ASN A 12 -57.56 59.50 -48.07
CA ASN A 12 -58.33 58.56 -48.89
C ASN A 12 -57.36 57.67 -49.70
N PRO A 13 -57.33 56.34 -49.48
CA PRO A 13 -56.33 55.49 -50.10
C PRO A 13 -56.57 55.37 -51.60
N VAL A 14 -55.58 55.77 -52.39
CA VAL A 14 -55.57 55.52 -53.83
C VAL A 14 -55.33 54.03 -54.06
N VAL A 15 -56.25 53.35 -54.78
CA VAL A 15 -56.14 51.89 -55.07
C VAL A 15 -54.76 51.51 -55.61
N ALA A 16 -54.20 52.35 -56.48
CA ALA A 16 -52.89 52.12 -57.08
C ALA A 16 -51.76 52.11 -56.04
N GLU A 17 -51.79 53.03 -55.06
CA GLU A 17 -50.81 53.07 -53.97
C GLU A 17 -50.96 51.86 -53.04
N LEU A 18 -52.20 51.46 -52.74
CA LEU A 18 -52.47 50.27 -51.93
C LEU A 18 -51.94 48.99 -52.60
N VAL A 19 -52.13 48.84 -53.92
CA VAL A 19 -51.64 47.69 -54.68
C VAL A 19 -50.12 47.66 -54.72
N VAL A 20 -49.47 48.81 -54.95
CA VAL A 20 -48.00 48.90 -54.94
C VAL A 20 -47.44 48.62 -53.53
N ALA A 21 -48.03 49.20 -52.49
CA ALA A 21 -47.64 48.95 -51.11
C ALA A 21 -47.82 47.48 -50.72
N ALA A 22 -48.92 46.84 -51.12
CA ALA A 22 -49.16 45.41 -50.89
C ALA A 22 -48.14 44.52 -51.61
N LEU A 23 -47.76 44.88 -52.85
CA LEU A 23 -46.70 44.18 -53.60
C LEU A 23 -45.33 44.29 -52.93
N LEU A 24 -44.95 45.50 -52.51
CA LEU A 24 -43.69 45.72 -51.79
C LEU A 24 -43.69 44.99 -50.43
N PHE A 25 -44.81 45.05 -49.70
CA PHE A 25 -44.98 44.31 -48.45
C PHE A 25 -44.88 42.80 -48.66
N ALA A 26 -45.54 42.25 -49.68
CA ALA A 26 -45.49 40.83 -50.00
C ALA A 26 -44.07 40.36 -50.35
N LEU A 27 -43.30 41.17 -51.09
CA LEU A 27 -41.91 40.88 -51.42
C LEU A 27 -41.03 40.81 -50.16
N VAL A 28 -41.14 41.79 -49.27
CA VAL A 28 -40.40 41.82 -47.99
C VAL A 28 -40.86 40.67 -47.08
N PHE A 29 -42.15 40.41 -47.00
CA PHE A 29 -42.71 39.31 -46.21
C PHE A 29 -42.16 37.95 -46.67
N LEU A 30 -42.13 37.69 -47.97
CA LEU A 30 -41.60 36.44 -48.52
C LEU A 30 -40.09 36.28 -48.21
N PHE A 31 -39.33 37.38 -48.24
CA PHE A 31 -37.93 37.39 -47.83
C PHE A 31 -37.77 36.98 -46.35
N PHE A 32 -38.58 37.54 -45.44
CA PHE A 32 -38.54 37.19 -44.02
C PHE A 32 -39.00 35.76 -43.75
N VAL A 33 -40.05 35.28 -44.42
CA VAL A 33 -40.51 33.88 -44.31
C VAL A 33 -39.39 32.90 -44.66
N ARG A 34 -38.49 33.27 -45.59
CA ARG A 34 -37.34 32.44 -45.96
C ARG A 34 -36.13 32.59 -45.02
N LEU A 35 -36.00 33.73 -44.35
CA LEU A 35 -34.88 34.06 -43.45
C LEU A 35 -35.10 33.52 -42.03
N VAL A 36 -36.29 33.67 -41.47
CA VAL A 36 -36.67 33.18 -40.11
C VAL A 36 -36.28 31.71 -39.87
N PRO A 37 -36.60 30.74 -40.75
CA PRO A 37 -36.23 29.35 -40.51
C PRO A 37 -34.72 29.11 -40.56
N ARG A 38 -33.94 29.93 -41.28
CA ARG A 38 -32.47 29.84 -41.25
C ARG A 38 -31.90 30.31 -39.92
N VAL A 39 -32.47 31.37 -39.35
CA VAL A 39 -32.05 31.90 -38.04
C VAL A 39 -32.40 30.90 -36.93
N GLN A 40 -33.61 30.34 -36.96
CA GLN A 40 -34.03 29.31 -36.01
C GLN A 40 -33.09 28.10 -36.04
N ARG A 41 -32.74 27.58 -37.24
CA ARG A 41 -31.78 26.48 -37.35
C ARG A 41 -30.43 26.76 -36.69
N VAL A 42 -29.87 27.96 -36.87
CA VAL A 42 -28.59 28.32 -36.24
C VAL A 42 -28.73 28.42 -34.73
N LEU A 43 -29.86 28.95 -34.23
CA LEU A 43 -30.13 29.01 -32.79
C LEU A 43 -30.29 27.60 -32.19
N ASP A 44 -31.02 26.71 -32.87
CA ASP A 44 -31.19 25.31 -32.46
C ASP A 44 -29.86 24.55 -32.45
N GLU A 45 -29.02 24.75 -33.48
CA GLU A 45 -27.66 24.17 -33.54
C GLU A 45 -26.77 24.66 -32.39
N ARG A 46 -26.84 25.95 -32.05
CA ARG A 46 -26.09 26.54 -30.93
C ARG A 46 -26.60 26.01 -29.59
N GLU A 47 -27.91 25.95 -29.42
CA GLU A 47 -28.53 25.44 -28.20
C GLU A 47 -28.22 23.95 -28.00
N ALA A 48 -28.27 23.15 -29.08
CA ALA A 48 -27.88 21.74 -29.05
C ALA A 48 -26.39 21.56 -28.73
N ALA A 49 -25.52 22.39 -29.30
CA ALA A 49 -24.08 22.36 -28.99
C ALA A 49 -23.79 22.71 -27.52
N THR A 50 -24.47 23.72 -26.97
CA THR A 50 -24.29 24.12 -25.56
C THR A 50 -24.86 23.09 -24.60
N LYS A 51 -26.11 22.62 -24.81
CA LYS A 51 -26.72 21.59 -23.94
C LYS A 51 -26.01 20.25 -24.03
N GLY A 52 -25.55 19.87 -25.23
CA GLY A 52 -24.80 18.65 -25.44
C GLY A 52 -23.46 18.65 -24.71
N THR A 53 -22.74 19.78 -24.72
CA THR A 53 -21.45 19.90 -24.03
C THR A 53 -21.62 19.95 -22.50
N GLU A 54 -22.68 20.56 -21.99
CA GLU A 54 -22.98 20.57 -20.55
C GLU A 54 -23.31 19.17 -20.03
N ALA A 55 -24.17 18.43 -20.73
CA ALA A 55 -24.49 17.05 -20.36
C ALA A 55 -23.26 16.12 -20.40
N GLN A 56 -22.40 16.27 -21.40
CA GLN A 56 -21.13 15.53 -21.48
C GLN A 56 -20.16 15.91 -20.36
N ALA A 57 -20.07 17.20 -20.02
CA ALA A 57 -19.22 17.66 -18.93
C ALA A 57 -19.69 17.10 -17.58
N GLU A 58 -21.01 17.05 -17.35
CA GLU A 58 -21.56 16.52 -16.11
C GLU A 58 -21.38 14.99 -16.00
N ALA A 59 -21.60 14.25 -17.09
CA ALA A 59 -21.30 12.82 -17.14
C ALA A 59 -19.82 12.53 -16.85
N LEU A 60 -18.91 13.32 -17.44
CA LEU A 60 -17.47 13.19 -17.20
C LEU A 60 -17.10 13.51 -15.74
N ARG A 61 -17.70 14.55 -15.14
CA ARG A 61 -17.50 14.89 -13.72
C ARG A 61 -17.96 13.75 -12.81
N GLU A 62 -19.10 13.14 -13.13
CA GLU A 62 -19.61 12.01 -12.37
C GLU A 62 -18.68 10.80 -12.47
N GLU A 63 -18.21 10.45 -13.67
CA GLU A 63 -17.22 9.39 -13.86
C GLU A 63 -15.92 9.66 -13.10
N ILE A 64 -15.43 10.91 -13.11
CA ILE A 64 -14.25 11.31 -12.34
C ILE A 64 -14.51 11.13 -10.84
N ARG A 65 -15.70 11.52 -10.35
CA ARG A 65 -16.08 11.37 -8.94
C ARG A 65 -16.10 9.91 -8.53
N ILE A 66 -16.71 9.05 -9.35
CA ILE A 66 -16.77 7.60 -9.10
C ILE A 66 -15.35 7.01 -9.08
N LYS A 67 -14.54 7.26 -10.11
CA LYS A 67 -13.15 6.75 -10.17
C LYS A 67 -12.29 7.25 -9.00
N ARG A 68 -12.47 8.51 -8.59
CA ARG A 68 -11.78 9.04 -7.41
C ARG A 68 -12.21 8.33 -6.13
N ALA A 69 -13.51 8.05 -5.97
CA ALA A 69 -14.02 7.32 -4.82
C ALA A 69 -13.48 5.88 -4.79
N GLU A 70 -13.42 5.20 -5.94
CA GLU A 70 -12.83 3.87 -6.08
C GLU A 70 -11.35 3.87 -5.70
N VAL A 71 -10.55 4.79 -6.24
CA VAL A 71 -9.13 4.92 -5.91
C VAL A 71 -8.92 5.22 -4.42
N ALA A 72 -9.73 6.11 -3.84
CA ALA A 72 -9.67 6.42 -2.42
C ALA A 72 -9.99 5.19 -1.55
N ARG A 73 -10.99 4.40 -1.94
CA ARG A 73 -11.34 3.14 -1.28
C ARG A 73 -10.21 2.13 -1.36
N THR A 74 -9.66 1.88 -2.56
CA THR A 74 -8.55 0.94 -2.75
C THR A 74 -7.31 1.37 -1.95
N LEU A 75 -7.04 2.68 -1.87
CA LEU A 75 -5.93 3.20 -1.05
C LEU A 75 -6.17 2.97 0.45
N ALA A 76 -7.40 3.15 0.93
CA ALA A 76 -7.76 2.87 2.31
C ALA A 76 -7.61 1.37 2.64
N GLU A 77 -8.13 0.50 1.76
CA GLU A 77 -7.99 -0.96 1.88
C GLU A 77 -6.51 -1.38 1.88
N ALA A 78 -5.69 -0.85 0.97
CA ALA A 78 -4.26 -1.14 0.92
C ALA A 78 -3.52 -0.67 2.18
N ARG A 79 -3.89 0.48 2.76
CA ARG A 79 -3.31 0.97 4.02
C ARG A 79 -3.68 0.08 5.20
N HIS A 80 -4.93 -0.39 5.26
CA HIS A 80 -5.37 -1.36 6.26
C HIS A 80 -4.62 -2.69 6.13
N GLU A 81 -4.46 -3.19 4.89
CA GLU A 81 -3.69 -4.40 4.64
C GLU A 81 -2.23 -4.26 5.08
N ALA A 82 -1.59 -3.16 4.70
CA ALA A 82 -0.21 -2.88 5.08
C ALA A 82 -0.05 -2.79 6.61
N ALA A 83 -1.01 -2.17 7.32
CA ALA A 83 -1.01 -2.16 8.78
C ALA A 83 -1.14 -3.56 9.36
N ARG A 84 -2.02 -4.39 8.81
CA ARG A 84 -2.21 -5.79 9.24
C ARG A 84 -0.97 -6.65 8.98
N ILE A 85 -0.30 -6.47 7.84
CA ILE A 85 0.96 -7.16 7.52
C ILE A 85 2.05 -6.76 8.51
N ARG A 86 2.21 -5.45 8.79
CA ARG A 86 3.21 -4.99 9.77
C ARG A 86 2.93 -5.55 11.16
N GLN A 87 1.68 -5.57 11.58
CA GLN A 87 1.31 -6.10 12.89
C GLN A 87 1.62 -7.61 12.99
N ARG A 88 1.24 -8.39 11.98
CA ARG A 88 1.59 -9.82 11.91
C ARG A 88 3.09 -10.05 11.94
N ALA A 89 3.86 -9.31 11.15
CA ALA A 89 5.32 -9.44 11.15
C ALA A 89 5.95 -9.08 12.51
N HIS A 90 5.38 -8.12 13.24
CA HIS A 90 5.82 -7.80 14.61
C HIS A 90 5.50 -8.92 15.60
N GLU A 91 4.29 -9.48 15.53
CA GLU A 91 3.87 -10.59 16.40
C GLU A 91 4.69 -11.86 16.13
N GLU A 92 4.82 -12.24 14.86
CA GLU A 92 5.63 -13.39 14.42
C GLU A 92 7.11 -13.19 14.76
N GLY A 93 7.66 -11.99 14.53
CA GLY A 93 9.03 -11.68 14.87
C GLY A 93 9.29 -11.71 16.37
N ALA A 94 8.37 -11.19 17.19
CA ALA A 94 8.48 -11.25 18.64
C ALA A 94 8.40 -12.70 19.16
N ALA A 95 7.50 -13.51 18.60
CA ALA A 95 7.39 -14.94 18.92
C ALA A 95 8.67 -15.70 18.57
N LEU A 96 9.22 -15.48 17.37
CA LEU A 96 10.46 -16.11 16.92
C LEU A 96 11.65 -15.73 17.81
N ILE A 97 11.77 -14.47 18.22
CA ILE A 97 12.83 -14.03 19.14
C ILE A 97 12.66 -14.69 20.51
N ALA A 98 11.43 -14.82 21.00
CA ALA A 98 11.16 -15.48 22.29
C ALA A 98 11.52 -16.97 22.24
N GLU A 99 11.14 -17.66 21.15
CA GLU A 99 11.50 -19.06 20.91
C GLU A 99 13.01 -19.25 20.81
N ALA A 100 13.69 -18.45 19.98
CA ALA A 100 15.15 -18.50 19.84
C ALA A 100 15.88 -18.25 21.16
N ARG A 101 15.37 -17.36 22.02
CA ARG A 101 15.91 -17.14 23.37
C ARG A 101 15.70 -18.35 24.27
N ALA A 102 14.51 -18.95 24.24
CA ALA A 102 14.21 -20.15 25.03
C ALA A 102 15.12 -21.32 24.62
N ASP A 103 15.33 -21.49 23.31
CA ASP A 103 16.23 -22.51 22.76
C ASP A 103 17.67 -22.28 23.17
N ALA A 104 18.18 -21.06 23.02
CA ALA A 104 19.52 -20.70 23.44
C ALA A 104 19.74 -20.93 24.94
N HIS A 105 18.74 -20.63 25.78
CA HIS A 105 18.81 -20.93 27.21
C HIS A 105 18.88 -22.43 27.49
N ARG A 106 18.04 -23.24 26.83
CA ARG A 106 18.07 -24.71 26.97
C ARG A 106 19.43 -25.26 26.55
N GLU A 107 19.91 -24.90 25.37
CA GLU A 107 21.20 -25.37 24.86
C GLU A 107 22.37 -24.95 25.77
N SER A 108 22.38 -23.70 26.22
CA SER A 108 23.38 -23.22 27.18
C SER A 108 23.36 -24.01 28.48
N THR A 109 22.19 -24.31 29.04
CA THR A 109 22.09 -25.10 30.28
C THR A 109 22.59 -26.53 30.09
N THR A 110 22.28 -27.17 28.96
CA THR A 110 22.79 -28.49 28.60
C THR A 110 24.31 -28.47 28.50
N LEU A 111 24.85 -27.52 27.73
CA LEU A 111 26.28 -27.38 27.50
C LEU A 111 27.07 -27.10 28.79
N LEU A 112 26.51 -26.28 29.70
CA LEU A 112 27.09 -26.06 31.03
C LEU A 112 27.05 -27.30 31.92
N THR A 113 25.98 -28.09 31.85
CA THR A 113 25.83 -29.32 32.63
C THR A 113 26.82 -30.39 32.16
N GLU A 114 26.91 -30.59 30.84
CA GLU A 114 27.90 -31.48 30.23
C GLU A 114 29.33 -31.02 30.51
N GLY A 115 29.59 -29.71 30.41
CA GLY A 115 30.89 -29.11 30.71
C GLY A 115 31.32 -29.36 32.16
N ARG A 116 30.41 -29.18 33.13
CA ARG A 116 30.69 -29.50 34.54
C ARG A 116 30.96 -30.98 34.77
N ALA A 117 30.20 -31.86 34.11
CA ALA A 117 30.44 -33.30 34.20
C ALA A 117 31.82 -33.70 33.65
N ARG A 118 32.23 -33.13 32.50
CA ARG A 118 33.56 -33.34 31.92
C ARG A 118 34.67 -32.81 32.83
N LEU A 119 34.54 -31.58 33.33
CA LEU A 119 35.51 -31.01 34.27
C LEU A 119 35.68 -31.84 35.54
N GLY A 120 34.59 -32.41 36.06
CA GLY A 120 34.63 -33.33 37.20
C GLY A 120 35.41 -34.62 36.88
N ALA A 121 35.17 -35.21 35.71
CA ALA A 121 35.90 -36.38 35.25
C ALA A 121 37.39 -36.10 35.00
N ASP A 122 37.72 -34.97 34.38
CA ASP A 122 39.10 -34.55 34.12
C ASP A 122 39.85 -34.27 35.42
N ARG A 123 39.18 -33.66 36.41
CA ARG A 123 39.74 -33.45 37.74
C ARG A 123 40.07 -34.78 38.43
N ALA A 124 39.14 -35.74 38.41
CA ALA A 124 39.37 -37.06 39.01
C ALA A 124 40.55 -37.81 38.34
N ARG A 125 40.69 -37.70 37.02
CA ARG A 125 41.84 -38.25 36.28
C ARG A 125 43.15 -37.58 36.68
N ALA A 126 43.18 -36.24 36.72
CA ALA A 126 44.37 -35.49 37.11
C ALA A 126 44.79 -35.79 38.56
N GLU A 127 43.84 -35.90 39.49
CA GLU A 127 44.12 -36.28 40.88
C GLU A 127 44.71 -37.69 40.99
N ALA A 128 44.23 -38.65 40.20
CA ALA A 128 44.78 -40.00 40.15
C ALA A 128 46.21 -40.03 39.59
N GLU A 129 46.50 -39.30 38.50
CA GLU A 129 47.84 -39.18 37.93
C GLU A 129 48.82 -38.49 38.88
N LEU A 130 48.42 -37.37 39.50
CA LEU A 130 49.23 -36.67 40.50
C LEU A 130 49.57 -37.55 41.70
N GLY A 131 48.64 -38.38 42.18
CA GLY A 131 48.88 -39.30 43.28
C GLY A 131 50.00 -40.30 42.98
N VAL A 132 50.03 -40.87 41.78
CA VAL A 132 51.10 -41.78 41.34
C VAL A 132 52.44 -41.06 41.28
N HIS A 133 52.48 -39.86 40.69
CA HIS A 133 53.73 -39.07 40.57
C HIS A 133 54.27 -38.62 41.94
N VAL A 134 53.41 -38.21 42.87
CA VAL A 134 53.82 -37.81 44.23
C VAL A 134 54.35 -38.99 45.01
N PHE A 135 53.73 -40.17 44.91
CA PHE A 135 54.22 -41.38 45.59
C PHE A 135 55.59 -41.84 45.05
N ALA A 136 55.80 -41.72 43.73
CA ALA A 136 57.09 -41.99 43.09
C ALA A 136 58.17 -41.00 43.57
N LEU A 137 57.89 -39.70 43.59
CA LEU A 137 58.82 -38.66 44.07
C LEU A 137 59.14 -38.80 45.57
N ALA A 138 58.13 -39.15 46.39
CA ALA A 138 58.32 -39.39 47.82
C ALA A 138 59.20 -40.62 48.07
N SER A 139 59.00 -41.69 47.30
CA SER A 139 59.82 -42.91 47.38
C SER A 139 61.28 -42.65 46.96
N ASP A 140 61.49 -41.89 45.89
CA ASP A 140 62.84 -41.48 45.44
C ASP A 140 63.56 -40.63 46.51
N LEU A 141 62.87 -39.64 47.08
CA LEU A 141 63.42 -38.81 48.15
C LEU A 141 63.76 -39.63 49.41
N ALA A 142 62.87 -40.55 49.81
CA ALA A 142 63.10 -41.43 50.94
C ALA A 142 64.33 -42.34 50.71
N GLY A 143 64.48 -42.90 49.51
CA GLY A 143 65.68 -43.68 49.13
C GLY A 143 66.97 -42.86 49.20
N ARG A 144 66.94 -41.60 48.75
CA ARG A 144 68.10 -40.69 48.83
C ARG A 144 68.47 -40.27 50.25
N ILE A 145 67.51 -40.19 51.19
CA ILE A 145 67.76 -39.87 52.60
C ILE A 145 68.30 -41.08 53.38
N ILE A 146 67.83 -42.29 53.06
CA ILE A 146 68.21 -43.53 53.77
C ILE A 146 69.53 -44.12 53.23
N GLY A 147 69.92 -43.81 51.99
CA GLY A 147 71.26 -44.07 51.48
C GLY A 147 71.52 -45.47 50.91
N GLU A 148 70.50 -46.30 50.67
CA GLU A 148 70.62 -47.63 50.07
C GLU A 148 69.33 -47.96 49.28
N PRO A 149 69.38 -48.57 48.07
CA PRO A 149 68.20 -48.81 47.24
C PRO A 149 67.28 -49.86 47.87
N VAL A 150 66.01 -49.51 48.09
CA VAL A 150 64.99 -50.44 48.60
C VAL A 150 64.06 -50.84 47.44
N GLU A 151 64.31 -52.00 46.85
CA GLU A 151 63.31 -52.72 46.05
C GLU A 151 62.36 -53.43 47.03
N VAL A 152 61.12 -52.96 47.14
CA VAL A 152 60.10 -53.65 47.94
C VAL A 152 59.41 -54.67 47.05
N GLU A 153 59.78 -55.94 47.24
CA GLU A 153 59.11 -57.10 46.67
C GLU A 153 57.66 -57.17 47.19
N VAL A 154 56.70 -57.00 46.28
CA VAL A 154 55.27 -57.11 46.57
C VAL A 154 54.93 -58.58 46.76
N GLN A 155 54.78 -59.00 48.01
CA GLN A 155 54.34 -60.35 48.35
C GLN A 155 52.79 -60.40 48.38
N PRO A 156 52.14 -61.21 47.51
CA PRO A 156 50.70 -61.40 47.56
C PRO A 156 50.35 -62.37 48.69
N ARG A 157 49.32 -62.06 49.49
CA ARG A 157 48.67 -63.05 50.38
C ARG A 157 47.35 -63.53 49.77
N PRO A 158 46.98 -64.81 50.01
CA PRO A 158 45.78 -65.44 49.46
C PRO A 158 44.48 -64.85 50.00
#